data_AF-A0A258HY54-F1
#
_entry.id   AF-A0A258HY54-F1
#
_cell.length_a   1.000
_cell.length_b   1.000
_cell.length_c   1.000
_cell.angle_alpha   90.00
_cell.angle_beta   90.00
_cell.angle_gamma   90.00
#
_symmetry.space_group_name_H-M   'P 1'
#
loop_
_entity.id
_entity.type
_entity.pdbx_description
1 polymer ?
#
loop_
_entity_poly.entity_id
_entity_poly.type
_entity_poly.pdbx_seq_one_letter_code
_entity_poly.pdbx_strand_id
1 'polypeptide(L)' 'DGQAVEVKRFAGRGGISFSGVLDGAPFDLAISAAPCSDSMSDRVYPFSALLSVKGETRHGCAWSAEHPFTGTQAP' A
#
# COMPACT_ATOMS: atom_id res chain seq x y z
N ASP A 1 10.37 14.83 6.99
CA ASP A 1 11.01 13.77 7.79
C ASP A 1 10.16 12.52 7.85
N GLY A 2 10.82 11.37 7.95
CA GLY A 2 10.19 10.05 8.06
C GLY A 2 10.93 9.19 9.08
N GLN A 3 10.29 8.11 9.51
CA GLN A 3 10.81 7.16 10.50
C GLN A 3 10.91 5.78 9.87
N ALA A 4 12.02 5.09 10.11
CA ALA A 4 12.16 3.69 9.75
C ALA A 4 11.32 2.82 10.69
N VAL A 5 10.57 1.87 10.11
CA VAL A 5 9.75 0.92 10.85
C VAL A 5 10.20 -0.48 10.50
N GLU A 6 10.61 -1.25 11.49
CA GLU A 6 10.85 -2.68 11.29
C GLU A 6 9.51 -3.39 11.09
N VAL A 7 9.41 -4.18 10.02
CA VAL A 7 8.18 -4.89 9.66
C VAL A 7 8.46 -6.35 9.34
N LYS A 8 7.51 -7.21 9.70
CA LYS A 8 7.45 -8.58 9.22
C LYS A 8 6.62 -8.62 7.95
N ARG A 9 7.19 -9.21 6.90
CA ARG A 9 6.49 -9.43 5.62
C ARG A 9 5.77 -10.78 5.64
N PHE A 10 4.53 -10.78 5.19
CA PHE A 10 3.75 -11.99 4.93
C PHE A 10 3.19 -11.94 3.51
N ALA A 11 3.31 -13.03 2.76
CA ALA A 11 2.74 -13.16 1.42
C ALA A 11 1.74 -14.32 1.41
N GLY A 12 0.49 -14.05 1.05
CA GLY A 12 -0.58 -15.05 1.07
C GLY A 12 -1.95 -14.47 0.73
N ARG A 13 -2.94 -15.33 0.46
CA ARG A 13 -4.34 -14.94 0.16
C ARG A 13 -4.51 -13.95 -1.02
N GLY A 14 -3.61 -13.99 -2.00
CA GLY A 14 -3.67 -13.09 -3.16
C GLY A 14 -3.13 -11.69 -2.92
N GLY A 15 -2.34 -11.49 -1.86
CA GLY A 15 -1.70 -10.21 -1.55
C GLY A 15 -0.45 -10.34 -0.68
N ILE A 16 0.02 -9.20 -0.20
CA ILE A 16 1.16 -9.06 0.70
C ILE A 16 0.77 -8.16 1.87
N SER A 17 1.23 -8.47 3.07
CA SER A 17 1.09 -7.61 4.22
C SER A 17 2.42 -7.38 4.93
N PHE A 18 2.51 -6.23 5.58
CA PHE A 18 3.62 -5.83 6.43
C PHE A 18 3.06 -5.43 7.79
N SER A 19 3.58 -6.04 8.86
CA SER A 19 3.12 -5.76 10.22
C SER A 19 4.31 -5.40 11.10
N GLY A 20 4.15 -4.37 11.92
CA GLY A 20 5.19 -3.86 12.81
C GLY A 20 4.63 -2.96 13.91
N VAL A 21 5.50 -2.16 14.51
CA VAL A 21 5.13 -1.20 15.56
C VAL A 21 5.74 0.16 15.23
N LEU A 22 4.92 1.20 15.23
CA LEU A 22 5.34 2.58 15.02
C LEU A 22 4.92 3.40 16.24
N ASP A 23 5.87 4.01 16.94
CA ASP A 23 5.65 4.83 18.14
C ASP A 23 4.85 4.10 19.25
N GLY A 24 5.07 2.80 19.40
CA GLY A 24 4.36 1.95 20.36
C GLY A 24 2.95 1.54 19.93
N ALA A 25 2.49 1.96 18.74
CA ALA A 25 1.21 1.57 18.18
C ALA A 25 1.35 0.54 17.04
N PRO A 26 0.35 -0.32 16.83
CA PRO A 26 0.33 -1.22 15.67
C PRO A 26 0.47 -0.47 14.34
N PHE A 27 1.28 -1.04 13.46
CA PHE A 27 1.42 -0.63 12.08
C PHE A 27 1.14 -1.84 11.21
N ASP A 28 0.07 -1.79 10.42
CA ASP A 28 -0.31 -2.86 9.50
C ASP A 28 -0.58 -2.28 8.13
N LEU A 29 0.11 -2.78 7.11
CA LEU A 29 -0.10 -2.45 5.72
C LEU A 29 -0.49 -3.72 4.96
N ALA A 30 -1.68 -3.73 4.37
CA ALA A 30 -2.13 -4.81 3.50
C ALA A 30 -2.24 -4.31 2.06
N ILE A 31 -1.72 -5.07 1.11
CA ILE A 31 -1.77 -4.76 -0.32
C ILE A 31 -2.41 -5.95 -1.04
N SER A 32 -3.44 -5.68 -1.83
CA SER A 32 -4.19 -6.68 -2.58
C SER A 32 -4.30 -6.32 -4.06
N ALA A 33 -4.40 -7.34 -4.92
CA ALA A 33 -4.69 -7.20 -6.34
C ALA A 33 -6.13 -6.70 -6.56
N ALA A 34 -6.27 -5.38 -6.62
CA ALA A 34 -7.52 -4.69 -6.87
C ALA A 34 -7.19 -3.35 -7.54
N PRO A 35 -7.78 -3.03 -8.72
CA PRO A 35 -7.57 -1.74 -9.37
C PRO A 35 -7.93 -0.58 -8.45
N CYS A 36 -7.05 0.41 -8.38
CA CYS A 36 -7.19 1.60 -7.55
C CYS A 36 -6.96 2.86 -8.39
N SER A 37 -7.83 3.85 -8.25
CA SER A 37 -7.68 5.16 -8.87
C SER A 37 -7.61 6.20 -7.77
N ASP A 38 -6.65 7.14 -7.85
CA ASP A 38 -6.51 8.22 -6.87
C ASP A 38 -7.48 9.40 -7.10
N SER A 39 -8.41 9.27 -8.05
CA SER A 39 -9.40 10.27 -8.52
C SER A 39 -8.85 11.63 -8.97
N MET A 40 -7.55 11.86 -8.84
CA MET A 40 -6.87 13.13 -9.16
C MET A 40 -6.05 13.00 -10.46
N SER A 41 -5.68 11.77 -10.83
CA SER A 41 -4.91 11.44 -12.02
C SER A 41 -5.67 10.46 -12.92
N ASP A 42 -5.43 10.49 -14.23
CA ASP A 42 -5.83 9.43 -15.19
C ASP A 42 -5.04 8.12 -14.99
N ARG A 43 -4.57 7.86 -13.76
CA ARG A 43 -3.74 6.71 -13.39
C ARG A 43 -4.60 5.63 -12.77
N VAL A 44 -4.42 4.41 -13.25
CA VAL A 44 -4.99 3.19 -12.67
C VAL A 44 -3.85 2.36 -12.13
N TYR A 45 -3.81 2.23 -10.80
CA TYR A 45 -2.84 1.42 -10.09
C TYR A 45 -3.37 -0.02 -9.98
N PRO A 46 -2.50 -1.03 -10.11
CA PRO A 46 -2.92 -2.43 -10.10
C PRO A 46 -3.31 -2.95 -8.70
N PHE A 47 -2.91 -2.23 -7.63
CA PHE A 47 -3.12 -2.66 -6.25
C PHE A 47 -3.81 -1.59 -5.42
N SER A 48 -4.64 -2.06 -4.48
CA SER A 48 -5.17 -1.28 -3.37
C SER A 48 -4.36 -1.56 -2.12
N ALA A 49 -4.09 -0.51 -1.35
CA ALA A 49 -3.36 -0.54 -0.10
C ALA A 49 -4.27 -0.08 1.05
N LEU A 50 -4.28 -0.85 2.13
CA LEU A 50 -4.96 -0.54 3.38
C LEU A 50 -3.89 -0.39 4.47
N LEU A 51 -3.77 0.82 5.03
CA LEU A 51 -2.82 1.10 6.11
C LEU A 51 -3.60 1.35 7.40
N SER A 52 -3.41 0.49 8.41
CA SER A 52 -3.86 0.73 9.77
C SER A 52 -2.68 1.21 10.62
N VAL A 53 -2.77 2.44 11.13
CA VAL A 53 -1.68 3.09 11.87
C VAL A 53 -2.24 4.11 12.86
N LYS A 54 -1.73 4.13 14.10
CA LYS A 54 -2.15 5.07 15.16
C LYS A 54 -3.67 5.14 15.38
N GLY A 55 -4.37 4.01 15.20
CA GLY A 55 -5.82 3.90 15.38
C GLY A 55 -6.66 4.35 14.17
N GLU A 56 -6.03 4.74 13.07
CA GLU A 56 -6.69 5.13 11.83
C GLU A 56 -6.48 4.09 10.73
N THR A 57 -7.48 3.91 9.86
CA THR A 57 -7.33 3.17 8.61
C THR A 57 -7.34 4.12 7.44
N ARG A 58 -6.31 4.05 6.61
CA ARG A 58 -6.09 4.88 5.42
C ARG A 58 -6.12 3.98 4.18
N HIS A 59 -6.72 4.48 3.12
CA HIS A 59 -6.80 3.80 1.83
C HIS A 59 -5.84 4.47 0.85
N GLY A 60 -5.13 3.67 0.08
CA GLY A 60 -4.20 4.16 -0.93
C GLY A 60 -4.08 3.21 -2.12
N CYS A 61 -3.35 3.65 -3.13
CA CYS A 61 -3.03 2.85 -4.30
C CYS A 61 -1.56 2.43 -4.28
N ALA A 62 -1.23 1.28 -4.87
CA ALA A 62 0.14 0.76 -4.93
C ALA A 62 0.48 0.20 -6.32
N TRP A 63 1.78 0.20 -6.64
CA TRP A 63 2.35 -0.37 -7.86
C TRP A 63 3.74 -0.95 -7.56
N SER A 64 4.28 -1.75 -8.47
CA SER A 64 5.66 -2.25 -8.42
C SER A 64 6.29 -2.20 -9.80
N ALA A 65 7.62 -2.35 -9.90
CA ALA A 65 8.30 -2.35 -11.21
C ALA A 65 7.76 -3.44 -12.16
N GLU A 66 7.40 -4.61 -11.62
CA GLU A 66 6.79 -5.71 -12.38
C GLU A 66 5.32 -5.45 -12.73
N HIS A 67 4.63 -4.63 -11.94
CA HIS A 67 3.21 -4.29 -12.10
C HIS A 67 3.04 -2.77 -12.01
N PRO A 68 3.38 -2.04 -13.08
CA PRO A 68 3.26 -0.59 -13.11
C PRO A 68 1.79 -0.17 -13.16
N PHE A 69 1.53 1.08 -12.77
CA PHE A 69 0.24 1.72 -13.05
C PHE A 69 0.12 2.03 -14.55
N THR A 70 -1.11 2.14 -15.05
CA THR A 70 -1.42 2.57 -16.42
C THR A 70 -2.00 3.98 -16.41
N GLY A 71 -1.83 4.76 -17.50
CA GLY A 71 -2.32 6.14 -17.59
C GLY A 71 -1.44 7.02 -18.50
N THR A 72 -1.89 8.25 -18.79
CA THR A 72 -1.26 9.19 -19.75
C THR A 72 0.14 9.68 -19.36
N GLN A 73 0.64 9.28 -18.20
CA GLN A 73 2.00 9.54 -17.76
C GLN A 73 2.59 8.22 -17.24
N ALA A 74 2.82 7.27 -18.15
CA ALA A 74 3.67 6.12 -17.86
C ALA A 74 5.04 6.63 -17.35
N PRO A 75 5.67 5.95 -16.37
CA PRO A 75 6.92 6.39 -15.76
C PRO A 75 8.08 6.54 -16.75
#